data_AF-A0A9E3SKM0-F1
#
_entry.id   AF-A0A9E3SKM0-F1
#
_cell.length_a   1.000
_cell.length_b   1.000
_cell.length_c   1.000
_cell.angle_alpha   90.00
_cell.angle_beta   90.00
_cell.angle_gamma   90.00
#
_symmetry.space_group_name_H-M   'P 1'
#
loop_
_entity.id
_entity.type
_entity.pdbx_description
1 polymer ?
#
loop_
_entity_poly.entity_id
_entity_poly.type
_entity_poly.pdbx_seq_one_letter_code
_entity_poly.pdbx_strand_id
1 'polypeptide(L)'
;NLVGELVEAFREQGISFGKARQVNSYSSIIKIFKYFQIEEVNEGVWHDKNWKEMYYISLPVQLRWNSFEKITNSIKHNVEDKSFDAALATMYNKDGVCDFVRVYDEECCQGKLLFIQKKYLEAIKYL
;
A
#
# COMPACT_ATOMS: atom_id res chain seq x y z
N ASN A 1 21.93 36.41 3.57
CA ASN A 1 22.37 34.98 3.63
C ASN A 1 21.09 34.17 3.77
N LEU A 2 20.53 33.70 2.65
CA LEU A 2 19.12 33.32 2.51
C LEU A 2 18.65 32.22 3.48
N VAL A 3 19.55 31.28 3.82
CA VAL A 3 19.24 30.17 4.73
C VAL A 3 19.11 30.65 6.18
N GLY A 4 19.92 31.63 6.60
CA GLY A 4 19.85 32.18 7.95
C GLY A 4 18.56 32.95 8.19
N GLU A 5 18.17 33.79 7.23
CA GLU A 5 16.93 34.56 7.26
C GLU A 5 15.69 33.65 7.33
N LEU A 6 15.69 32.54 6.59
CA LEU A 6 14.62 31.55 6.63
C LEU A 6 14.52 30.84 7.99
N VAL A 7 15.66 30.47 8.59
CA VAL A 7 15.69 29.84 9.91
C VAL A 7 15.17 30.77 11.00
N GLU A 8 15.48 32.06 10.94
CA GLU A 8 14.93 33.04 11.89
C GLU A 8 13.43 33.24 11.70
N ALA A 9 12.95 33.36 10.46
CA ALA A 9 11.52 33.48 10.18
C ALA A 9 10.71 32.31 10.76
N PHE A 10 11.23 31.08 10.67
CA PHE A 10 10.60 29.92 11.30
C PHE A 10 10.63 29.97 12.83
N ARG A 11 11.72 30.46 13.44
CA ARG A 11 11.80 30.64 14.89
C ARG A 11 10.81 31.68 15.40
N GLU A 12 10.59 32.76 14.67
CA GLU A 12 9.56 33.77 14.99
C GLU A 12 8.16 33.16 14.99
N GLN A 13 7.92 32.13 14.18
CA GLN A 13 6.67 31.35 14.18
C GLN A 13 6.65 30.21 15.22
N GLY A 14 7.63 30.15 16.12
CA GLY A 14 7.72 29.12 17.17
C GLY A 14 8.25 27.77 16.70
N ILE A 15 8.81 27.67 15.49
CA ILE A 15 9.36 26.44 14.93
C ILE A 15 10.87 26.36 15.22
N SER A 16 11.26 25.44 16.10
CA SER A 16 12.66 25.17 16.42
C SER A 16 13.25 24.06 15.55
N PHE A 17 14.41 24.30 14.94
CA PHE A 17 15.16 23.26 14.23
C PHE A 17 15.96 22.39 15.21
N GLY A 18 15.80 21.08 15.10
CA GLY A 18 16.65 20.11 15.79
C GLY A 18 18.08 20.14 15.23
N LYS A 19 19.07 19.79 16.06
CA LYS A 19 20.44 19.55 15.56
C LYS A 19 20.43 18.40 14.57
N ALA A 20 21.17 18.53 13.48
CA ALA A 20 21.39 17.43 12.55
C ALA A 20 21.93 16.21 13.32
N ARG A 21 21.28 15.07 13.14
CA ARG A 21 21.72 13.77 13.67
C ARG A 21 21.93 12.84 12.49
N GLN A 22 23.06 12.14 12.46
CA GLN A 22 23.18 10.99 11.57
C GLN A 22 22.27 9.89 12.11
N VAL A 23 21.35 9.43 11.26
CA VAL A 23 20.48 8.30 11.53
C VAL A 23 20.91 7.19 10.59
N ASN A 24 21.28 6.03 11.13
CA ASN A 24 21.61 4.86 10.33
C ASN A 24 20.37 4.41 9.54
N SER A 25 20.56 3.92 8.32
CA SER A 25 19.46 3.32 7.56
C SER A 25 18.89 2.13 8.32
N TYR A 26 17.56 2.09 8.46
CA TYR A 26 16.83 0.94 9.02
C TYR A 26 15.57 0.70 8.20
N SER A 27 15.18 -0.57 8.08
CA SER A 27 13.89 -0.95 7.52
C SER A 27 12.82 -0.88 8.60
N SER A 28 11.65 -0.37 8.25
CA SER A 28 10.50 -0.29 9.16
C SER A 28 9.22 -0.64 8.41
N ILE A 29 8.20 -1.04 9.17
CA ILE A 29 6.86 -1.30 8.65
C ILE A 29 5.94 -0.21 9.20
N ILE A 30 5.35 0.57 8.30
CA ILE A 30 4.35 1.57 8.64
C ILE A 30 2.99 0.88 8.75
N LYS A 31 2.28 1.10 9.85
CA LYS A 31 0.90 0.64 10.04
C LYS A 31 -0.04 1.84 10.07
N ILE A 32 -1.08 1.79 9.25
CA ILE A 32 -2.07 2.86 9.11
C ILE A 32 -3.45 2.28 9.41
N PHE A 33 -4.22 2.97 10.25
CA PHE A 33 -5.63 2.68 10.48
C PHE A 33 -6.47 3.71 9.72
N LYS A 34 -7.40 3.22 8.90
CA LYS A 34 -8.27 4.05 8.06
C LYS A 34 -9.68 3.48 8.09
N TYR A 35 -10.68 4.34 8.14
CA TYR A 35 -12.07 4.00 7.82
C TYR A 35 -12.36 4.42 6.38
N PHE A 36 -12.97 3.55 5.59
CA PHE A 36 -13.27 3.78 4.19
C PHE A 36 -14.44 2.90 3.75
N GLN A 37 -14.94 3.16 2.56
CA GLN A 37 -16.03 2.41 1.94
C GLN A 37 -15.49 1.74 0.68
N ILE A 38 -15.84 0.48 0.49
CA ILE A 38 -15.47 -0.28 -0.71
C ILE A 38 -16.69 -0.89 -1.35
N GLU A 39 -16.60 -1.13 -2.65
CA GLU A 39 -17.57 -1.90 -3.41
C GLU A 39 -16.89 -2.96 -4.26
N GLU A 40 -17.53 -4.12 -4.40
CA GLU A 40 -17.01 -5.21 -5.21
C GLU A 40 -17.26 -4.90 -6.69
N VAL A 41 -16.20 -4.81 -7.48
CA VAL A 41 -16.23 -4.49 -8.92
C VAL A 41 -15.96 -5.72 -9.79
N ASN A 42 -15.38 -6.75 -9.20
CA ASN A 42 -15.23 -8.08 -9.76
C ASN A 42 -15.13 -9.09 -8.61
N GLU A 43 -15.32 -10.38 -8.86
CA GLU A 43 -15.23 -11.40 -7.81
C GLU A 43 -13.88 -11.31 -7.09
N GLY A 44 -13.91 -10.96 -5.79
CA GLY A 44 -12.72 -10.79 -4.97
C GLY A 44 -11.86 -9.56 -5.30
N VAL A 45 -12.36 -8.63 -6.11
CA VAL A 45 -11.73 -7.34 -6.42
C VAL A 45 -12.66 -6.20 -6.01
N TRP A 46 -12.15 -5.35 -5.13
CA TRP A 46 -12.90 -4.26 -4.50
C TRP A 46 -12.27 -2.92 -4.84
N HIS A 47 -13.08 -1.87 -4.89
CA HIS A 47 -12.66 -0.50 -5.19
C HIS A 47 -12.99 0.44 -4.05
N ASP A 48 -12.07 1.35 -3.67
CA ASP A 48 -12.32 2.39 -2.67
C ASP A 48 -13.24 3.48 -3.25
N LYS A 49 -14.38 3.71 -2.60
CA LYS A 49 -15.34 4.73 -3.03
C LYS A 49 -14.86 6.16 -2.81
N ASN A 50 -13.84 6.35 -1.97
CA ASN A 50 -13.30 7.66 -1.65
C ASN A 50 -12.02 7.97 -2.44
N TRP A 51 -11.29 6.95 -2.93
CA TRP A 51 -10.02 7.09 -3.64
C TRP A 51 -10.01 6.24 -4.91
N LYS A 52 -10.12 6.90 -6.07
CA LYS A 52 -10.30 6.24 -7.36
C LYS A 52 -9.13 5.33 -7.76
N GLU A 53 -7.94 5.58 -7.24
CA GLU A 53 -6.70 4.84 -7.53
C GLU A 53 -6.49 3.64 -6.60
N MET A 54 -7.40 3.38 -5.65
CA MET A 54 -7.21 2.40 -4.60
C MET A 54 -8.14 1.20 -4.77
N TYR A 55 -7.53 0.03 -4.88
CA TYR A 55 -8.21 -1.25 -5.04
C TYR A 55 -7.78 -2.24 -3.96
N TYR A 56 -8.58 -3.26 -3.72
CA TYR A 56 -8.30 -4.31 -2.75
C TYR A 56 -8.61 -5.68 -3.33
N ILE A 57 -7.65 -6.57 -3.27
CA ILE A 57 -7.77 -7.96 -3.73
C ILE A 57 -7.94 -8.83 -2.49
N SER A 58 -9.06 -9.55 -2.40
CA SER A 58 -9.33 -10.46 -1.29
C SER A 58 -8.37 -11.64 -1.29
N LEU A 59 -7.85 -11.99 -0.12
CA LEU A 59 -6.99 -13.15 0.08
C LEU A 59 -7.73 -14.24 0.85
N PRO A 60 -7.61 -15.52 0.47
CA PRO A 60 -8.19 -16.63 1.22
C PRO A 60 -7.43 -16.95 2.52
N VAL A 61 -6.23 -16.37 2.70
CA VAL A 61 -5.36 -16.59 3.86
C VAL A 61 -4.63 -15.30 4.23
N GLN A 62 -4.29 -15.15 5.51
CA GLN A 62 -3.43 -14.08 5.97
C GLN A 62 -1.97 -14.32 5.53
N LEU A 63 -1.40 -13.38 4.78
CA LEU A 63 0.01 -13.43 4.36
C LEU A 63 0.93 -12.83 5.42
N ARG A 64 2.07 -13.50 5.66
CA ARG A 64 3.20 -12.89 6.37
C ARG A 64 3.90 -11.90 5.44
N TRP A 65 4.49 -10.84 6.02
CA TRP A 65 5.20 -9.79 5.28
C TRP A 65 6.21 -10.34 4.26
N ASN A 66 7.07 -11.28 4.66
CA ASN A 66 8.09 -11.83 3.77
C ASN A 66 7.50 -12.59 2.57
N SER A 67 6.35 -13.26 2.75
CA SER A 67 5.66 -13.94 1.64
C SER A 67 5.01 -12.92 0.71
N PHE A 68 4.32 -11.93 1.28
CA PHE A 68 3.74 -10.82 0.54
C PHE A 68 4.79 -10.08 -0.31
N GLU A 69 5.93 -9.72 0.27
CA GLU A 69 7.00 -9.01 -0.41
C GLU A 69 7.56 -9.83 -1.59
N LYS A 70 7.82 -11.13 -1.38
CA LYS A 70 8.28 -12.03 -2.44
C LYS A 70 7.28 -12.15 -3.58
N ILE A 71 6.00 -12.34 -3.27
CA ILE A 71 4.93 -12.46 -4.27
C ILE A 71 4.77 -11.15 -5.04
N THR A 72 4.68 -10.01 -4.34
CA THR A 72 4.57 -8.68 -4.95
C THR A 72 5.72 -8.41 -5.91
N ASN A 73 6.96 -8.68 -5.47
CA ASN A 73 8.13 -8.51 -6.31
C ASN A 73 8.06 -9.43 -7.53
N SER A 74 7.68 -10.70 -7.38
CA SER A 74 7.48 -11.60 -8.53
C SER A 74 6.45 -11.06 -9.52
N ILE A 75 5.32 -10.53 -9.04
CA ILE A 75 4.29 -9.92 -9.89
C ILE A 75 4.84 -8.70 -10.65
N LYS A 76 5.55 -7.80 -9.95
CA LYS A 76 6.18 -6.62 -10.58
C LYS A 76 7.18 -6.98 -11.69
N HIS A 77 7.80 -8.16 -11.64
CA HIS A 77 8.67 -8.60 -12.73
C HIS A 77 7.92 -9.12 -13.97
N ASN A 78 6.66 -9.55 -13.81
CA ASN A 78 5.88 -10.24 -14.85
C ASN A 78 4.69 -9.42 -15.40
N VAL A 79 4.36 -8.28 -14.80
CA VAL A 79 3.33 -7.37 -15.31
C VAL A 79 3.93 -6.45 -16.38
N GLU A 80 3.15 -6.13 -17.42
CA GLU A 80 3.56 -5.22 -18.48
C GLU A 80 3.86 -3.82 -17.95
N ASP A 81 2.94 -3.28 -17.16
CA ASP A 81 3.11 -2.02 -16.42
C ASP A 81 3.37 -2.28 -14.93
N LYS A 82 4.57 -1.91 -14.49
CA LYS A 82 5.07 -2.12 -13.12
C LYS A 82 4.67 -0.98 -12.16
N SER A 83 4.01 0.05 -12.68
CA SER A 83 3.60 1.22 -11.91
C SER A 83 2.40 0.86 -11.04
N PHE A 84 2.66 0.25 -9.88
CA PHE A 84 1.68 0.13 -8.81
C PHE A 84 2.40 -0.01 -7.47
N ASP A 85 1.72 0.39 -6.40
CA ASP A 85 2.13 0.12 -5.03
C ASP A 85 1.19 -0.91 -4.40
N ALA A 86 1.72 -1.76 -3.54
CA ALA A 86 0.93 -2.76 -2.85
C ALA A 86 1.22 -2.76 -1.35
N ALA A 87 0.20 -3.04 -0.55
CA ALA A 87 0.33 -3.22 0.88
C ALA A 87 -0.63 -4.30 1.40
N LEU A 88 -0.24 -4.97 2.48
CA LEU A 88 -1.17 -5.82 3.23
C LEU A 88 -2.25 -4.96 3.90
N ALA A 89 -3.48 -5.42 3.82
CA ALA A 89 -4.62 -4.80 4.49
C ALA A 89 -5.45 -5.89 5.16
N THR A 90 -5.88 -5.63 6.40
CA THR A 90 -6.86 -6.46 7.12
C THR A 90 -8.03 -5.56 7.46
N MET A 91 -9.24 -6.03 7.16
CA MET A 91 -10.48 -5.29 7.39
C MET A 91 -11.44 -6.12 8.23
N TYR A 92 -12.33 -5.44 8.92
CA TYR A 92 -13.48 -6.06 9.59
C TYR A 92 -14.73 -5.70 8.82
N ASN A 93 -15.48 -6.70 8.38
CA ASN A 93 -16.82 -6.53 7.81
C ASN A 93 -17.85 -7.30 8.65
N LYS A 94 -19.11 -7.32 8.21
CA LYS A 94 -20.21 -8.02 8.89
C LYS A 94 -19.97 -9.53 9.05
N ASP A 95 -19.12 -10.12 8.21
CA ASP A 95 -18.83 -11.55 8.16
C ASP A 95 -17.53 -11.91 8.92
N GLY A 96 -16.83 -10.91 9.48
CA GLY A 96 -15.67 -11.07 10.35
C GLY A 96 -14.42 -10.39 9.81
N VAL A 97 -13.26 -11.02 10.05
CA VAL A 97 -11.94 -10.55 9.61
C VAL A 97 -11.71 -10.99 8.17
N CYS A 98 -11.29 -10.06 7.32
CA CYS A 98 -10.95 -10.33 5.93
C CYS A 98 -9.56 -9.76 5.63
N ASP A 99 -8.72 -10.54 4.96
CA ASP A 99 -7.38 -10.13 4.54
C ASP A 99 -7.35 -9.79 3.05
N PHE A 100 -6.58 -8.76 2.70
CA PHE A 100 -6.49 -8.19 1.37
C PHE A 100 -5.06 -7.80 1.03
N VAL A 101 -4.80 -7.66 -0.27
CA VAL A 101 -3.74 -6.79 -0.79
C VAL A 101 -4.39 -5.51 -1.30
N ARG A 102 -4.03 -4.37 -0.70
CA ARG A 102 -4.31 -3.05 -1.29
C ARG A 102 -3.40 -2.85 -2.48
N VAL A 103 -3.94 -2.37 -3.59
CA VAL A 103 -3.22 -1.96 -4.78
C VAL A 103 -3.53 -0.48 -5.03
N TYR A 104 -2.49 0.35 -5.11
CA TYR A 104 -2.57 1.72 -5.60
C TYR A 104 -2.00 1.81 -7.01
N ASP A 105 -2.75 2.41 -7.90
CA ASP A 105 -2.37 2.55 -9.30
C ASP A 105 -3.17 3.69 -9.97
N GLU A 106 -2.47 4.68 -10.50
CA GLU A 106 -3.06 5.88 -11.13
C GLU A 106 -3.66 5.58 -12.51
N GLU A 107 -3.13 4.59 -13.21
CA GLU A 107 -3.53 4.21 -14.57
C GLU A 107 -4.11 2.78 -14.59
N CYS A 108 -4.75 2.40 -13.47
CA CYS A 108 -5.22 1.04 -13.29
C CYS A 108 -6.31 0.67 -14.29
N CYS A 109 -6.16 -0.49 -14.92
CA CYS A 109 -7.19 -1.09 -15.75
C CYS A 109 -7.61 -2.46 -15.18
N GLN A 110 -8.82 -2.90 -15.52
CA GLN A 110 -9.37 -4.16 -15.02
C GLN A 110 -8.46 -5.36 -15.34
N GLY A 111 -7.85 -5.39 -16.53
CA GLY A 111 -6.94 -6.48 -16.94
C GLY A 111 -5.73 -6.62 -16.01
N LYS A 112 -5.14 -5.50 -15.59
CA LYS A 112 -4.01 -5.47 -14.65
C LYS A 112 -4.42 -5.97 -13.27
N LEU A 113 -5.56 -5.53 -12.74
CA LEU A 113 -6.08 -5.99 -11.45
C LEU A 113 -6.35 -7.50 -11.43
N LEU A 114 -7.01 -8.02 -12.47
CA LEU A 114 -7.28 -9.46 -12.61
C LEU A 114 -5.99 -10.27 -12.73
N PHE A 115 -4.98 -9.75 -13.44
CA PHE A 115 -3.67 -10.38 -13.52
C PHE A 115 -2.99 -10.44 -12.14
N ILE A 116 -2.96 -9.31 -11.41
CA ILE A 116 -2.39 -9.24 -10.06
C ILE A 116 -3.11 -10.23 -9.13
N GLN A 117 -4.44 -10.22 -9.13
CA GLN A 117 -5.27 -11.15 -8.34
C GLN A 117 -4.92 -12.60 -8.65
N LYS A 118 -4.93 -12.98 -9.93
CA LYS A 118 -4.58 -14.34 -10.37
C LYS A 118 -3.22 -14.76 -9.84
N LYS A 119 -2.21 -13.88 -9.91
CA LYS A 119 -0.85 -14.20 -9.46
C LYS A 119 -0.74 -14.38 -7.95
N TYR A 120 -1.45 -13.57 -7.16
CA TYR A 120 -1.54 -13.80 -5.72
C TYR A 120 -2.18 -15.15 -5.40
N LEU A 121 -3.34 -15.45 -6.01
CA LEU A 121 -4.05 -16.71 -5.77
C LEU A 121 -3.25 -17.93 -6.23
N GLU A 122 -2.52 -17.83 -7.34
CA GLU A 122 -1.59 -18.87 -7.80
C GLU A 122 -0.47 -19.10 -6.78
N ALA A 123 0.19 -18.04 -6.30
CA ALA A 123 1.30 -18.15 -5.37
C ALA A 123 0.87 -18.71 -4.00
N ILE A 124 -0.32 -18.34 -3.54
CA ILE A 124 -0.87 -18.79 -2.25
C ILE A 124 -1.11 -20.31 -2.21
N LYS A 125 -1.42 -20.94 -3.35
CA LYS A 125 -1.62 -22.40 -3.42
C LYS A 125 -0.35 -23.20 -3.06
N TYR A 126 0.82 -22.57 -3.06
CA TYR A 126 2.11 -23.19 -2.80
C TYR A 126 2.78 -22.68 -1.51
N LEU A 127 2.05 -21.93 -0.68
CA LEU A 127 2.50 -21.54 0.67
C LEU A 127 2.24 -22.65 1.68
#